data_AF-S8DDX6-F1
#
_entry.id   AF-S8DDX6-F1
#
_cell.length_a   1.000
_cell.length_b   1.000
_cell.length_c   1.000
_cell.angle_alpha   90.00
_cell.angle_beta   90.00
_cell.angle_gamma   90.00
#
_symmetry.space_group_name_H-M   'P 1'
#
loop_
_entity.id
_entity.type
_entity.pdbx_description
1 polymer ?
#
loop_
_entity_poly.entity_id
_entity_poly.type
_entity_poly.pdbx_seq_one_letter_code
_entity_poly.pdbx_strand_id
1 'polypeptide(L)'
;ERVMRVFEEDNEKFLKRIRKRADKVGMERPKVEVRFENLSIEGDAYVGSRALPTLLNSTLNIVEGVLEQLRILPSKKRSIKILHDVSGIIKPSRLTLLLGPPGSGKTVFLKSLAGKLDKDLTVSGRITYCGREFSEFVPQRTCAYVSQHDVHHGEMTARETMNFSARCLGIETRYRFLRELSRREKEAGIKPDPEIDAYVKALQEGRDSNGLVTDYIIKLLGLDICADILVGDEMRRGISGGQKKRLTTG
;
A
#
# COMPACT_ATOMS: atom_id res chain seq x y z
N GLU A 1 1.82 12.53 28.00
CA GLU A 1 0.74 13.55 27.88
C GLU A 1 1.10 14.77 27.03
N ARG A 2 2.17 15.54 27.31
CA ARG A 2 2.52 16.74 26.50
C ARG A 2 2.73 16.48 25.01
N VAL A 3 3.38 15.37 24.65
CA VAL A 3 3.62 14.99 23.24
C VAL A 3 2.30 14.64 22.52
N MET A 4 1.33 14.07 23.25
CA MET A 4 0.04 13.68 22.70
C MET A 4 -0.89 14.87 22.42
N ARG A 5 -0.77 15.97 23.17
CA ARG A 5 -1.54 17.21 22.94
C ARG A 5 -1.16 17.92 21.64
N VAL A 6 0.09 17.77 21.19
CA VAL A 6 0.54 18.32 19.88
C VAL A 6 -0.26 17.71 18.71
N PHE A 7 -0.77 16.49 18.88
CA PHE A 7 -1.61 15.83 17.87
C PHE A 7 -3.07 16.28 17.90
N GLU A 8 -3.52 16.91 18.98
CA GLU A 8 -4.94 17.28 19.17
C GLU A 8 -5.32 18.57 18.43
N GLU A 9 -4.38 19.47 18.12
CA GLU A 9 -4.75 20.79 17.60
C GLU A 9 -4.78 20.91 16.07
N ASP A 10 -3.91 20.23 15.29
CA ASP A 10 -3.98 20.19 13.81
C ASP A 10 -2.87 19.30 13.17
N ASN A 11 -3.22 18.12 12.66
CA ASN A 11 -2.28 17.23 11.95
C ASN A 11 -1.62 17.92 10.75
N GLU A 12 -2.34 18.80 10.06
CA GLU A 12 -1.82 19.52 8.91
C GLU A 12 -0.73 20.51 9.34
N LYS A 13 -0.93 21.26 10.43
CA LYS A 13 0.10 22.17 10.97
C LYS A 13 1.33 21.38 11.40
N PHE A 14 1.16 20.27 12.09
CA PHE A 14 2.28 19.42 12.52
C PHE A 14 3.13 18.94 11.34
N LEU A 15 2.50 18.35 10.32
CA LEU A 15 3.18 17.87 9.12
C LEU A 15 3.82 19.03 8.33
N LYS A 16 3.16 20.19 8.26
CA LYS A 16 3.73 21.42 7.66
C LYS A 16 4.97 21.91 8.40
N ARG A 17 5.01 21.86 9.74
CA ARG A 17 6.18 22.27 10.53
C ARG A 17 7.36 21.33 10.31
N ILE A 18 7.14 20.00 10.33
CA ILE A 18 8.19 19.02 9.97
C ILE A 18 8.70 19.26 8.55
N ARG A 19 7.79 19.52 7.60
CA ARG A 19 8.12 19.89 6.23
C ARG A 19 9.04 21.11 6.17
N LYS A 20 8.68 22.20 6.84
CA LYS A 20 9.50 23.43 6.87
C LYS A 20 10.89 23.19 7.46
N ARG A 21 11.02 22.32 8.47
CA ARG A 21 12.33 21.95 9.05
C ARG A 21 13.21 21.25 8.01
N ALA A 22 12.68 20.22 7.34
CA ALA A 22 13.40 19.51 6.30
C ALA A 22 13.81 20.41 5.12
N ASP A 23 12.90 21.29 4.69
CA ASP A 23 13.16 22.21 3.58
C ASP A 23 14.27 23.24 3.95
N LYS A 24 14.37 23.68 5.22
CA LYS A 24 15.44 24.60 5.71
C LYS A 24 16.84 24.01 5.63
N VAL A 25 16.98 22.69 5.76
CA VAL A 25 18.27 21.99 5.71
C VAL A 25 18.54 21.32 4.36
N GLY A 26 17.79 21.72 3.32
CA GLY A 26 17.96 21.20 1.97
C GLY A 26 17.71 19.69 1.86
N MET A 27 16.84 19.13 2.71
CA MET A 27 16.43 17.73 2.55
C MET A 27 15.35 17.62 1.49
N GLU A 28 15.74 17.11 0.33
CA GLU A 28 14.80 16.81 -0.74
C GLU A 28 13.98 15.56 -0.44
N ARG A 29 12.73 15.57 -0.88
CA ARG A 29 11.85 14.41 -0.77
C ARG A 29 11.95 13.57 -2.03
N PRO A 30 11.94 12.24 -1.90
CA PRO A 30 11.85 11.38 -3.07
C PRO A 30 10.55 11.70 -3.82
N LYS A 31 10.68 12.11 -5.07
CA LYS A 31 9.56 12.32 -5.98
C LYS A 31 9.42 11.07 -6.82
N VAL A 32 8.36 10.31 -6.58
CA VAL A 32 8.07 9.09 -7.33
C VAL A 32 7.18 9.45 -8.51
N GLU A 33 7.71 9.35 -9.72
CA GLU A 33 6.94 9.38 -10.96
C GLU A 33 6.75 7.94 -11.43
N VAL A 34 5.51 7.58 -11.78
CA VAL A 34 5.19 6.29 -12.38
C VAL A 34 4.74 6.51 -13.81
N ARG A 35 5.43 5.92 -14.77
CA ARG A 35 5.09 6.00 -16.19
C ARG A 35 4.76 4.62 -16.73
N PHE A 36 3.72 4.55 -17.55
CA PHE A 36 3.32 3.34 -18.25
C PHE A 36 3.19 3.67 -19.74
N GLU A 37 3.74 2.80 -20.59
CA GLU A 37 3.78 2.99 -22.04
C GLU A 37 3.33 1.71 -22.74
N ASN A 38 2.34 1.85 -23.62
CA ASN A 38 1.74 0.78 -24.41
C ASN A 38 1.37 -0.44 -23.53
N LEU A 39 0.86 -0.18 -22.33
CA LEU A 39 0.56 -1.22 -21.35
C LEU A 39 -0.67 -2.01 -21.79
N SER A 40 -0.45 -3.29 -22.06
CA SER A 40 -1.46 -4.25 -22.47
C SER A 40 -1.39 -5.45 -21.55
N ILE A 41 -2.54 -5.89 -21.02
CA ILE A 41 -2.63 -7.01 -20.09
C ILE A 41 -3.67 -8.00 -20.61
N GLU A 42 -3.29 -9.26 -20.66
CA GLU A 42 -4.09 -10.35 -21.19
C GLU A 42 -4.17 -11.50 -20.18
N GLY A 43 -5.29 -12.21 -20.17
CA GLY A 43 -5.47 -13.39 -19.33
C GLY A 43 -6.21 -14.48 -20.09
N ASP A 44 -5.82 -15.73 -19.84
CA ASP A 44 -6.48 -16.88 -20.43
C ASP A 44 -7.81 -17.15 -19.73
N ALA A 45 -8.89 -17.25 -20.50
CA ALA A 45 -10.20 -17.63 -20.01
C ALA A 45 -10.77 -18.83 -20.77
N TYR A 46 -11.48 -19.70 -20.04
CA TYR A 46 -12.29 -20.76 -20.64
C TYR A 46 -13.61 -20.16 -21.14
N VAL A 47 -13.94 -20.40 -22.41
CA VAL A 47 -15.15 -19.83 -23.04
C VAL A 47 -16.38 -20.70 -22.76
N GLY A 48 -17.53 -20.08 -22.41
CA GLY A 48 -18.84 -20.74 -22.30
C GLY A 48 -19.42 -20.81 -20.87
N SER A 49 -20.38 -21.72 -20.64
CA SER A 49 -21.07 -21.96 -19.35
C SER A 49 -20.18 -22.44 -18.20
N ARG A 50 -18.86 -22.49 -18.42
CA ARG A 50 -17.83 -22.95 -17.47
C ARG A 50 -17.04 -21.82 -16.80
N ALA A 51 -17.43 -20.55 -17.02
CA ALA A 51 -16.79 -19.39 -16.39
C ALA A 51 -16.94 -19.36 -14.85
N LEU A 52 -17.89 -20.12 -14.30
CA LEU A 52 -18.06 -20.29 -12.85
C LEU A 52 -17.43 -21.64 -12.41
N PRO A 53 -16.45 -21.61 -11.50
CA PRO A 53 -15.83 -22.82 -10.98
C PRO A 53 -16.80 -23.52 -10.02
N THR A 54 -17.61 -24.43 -10.54
CA THR A 54 -18.27 -25.47 -9.73
C THR A 54 -17.33 -26.66 -9.58
N LEU A 55 -17.46 -27.44 -8.52
CA LEU A 55 -16.58 -28.60 -8.24
C LEU A 55 -16.48 -29.59 -9.42
N LEU A 56 -17.59 -29.76 -10.17
CA LEU A 56 -17.64 -30.59 -11.37
C LEU A 56 -16.90 -29.94 -12.56
N ASN A 57 -17.05 -28.63 -12.75
CA ASN A 57 -16.33 -27.92 -13.80
C ASN A 57 -14.82 -27.91 -13.53
N SER A 58 -14.39 -27.77 -12.28
CA SER A 58 -12.96 -27.77 -11.91
C SER A 58 -12.31 -29.14 -12.13
N THR A 59 -12.99 -30.24 -11.76
CA THR A 59 -12.47 -31.60 -11.98
C THR A 59 -12.38 -31.94 -13.46
N LEU A 60 -13.40 -31.57 -14.26
CA LEU A 60 -13.35 -31.70 -15.71
C LEU A 60 -12.24 -30.87 -16.35
N ASN A 61 -12.02 -29.64 -15.89
CA ASN A 61 -10.93 -28.78 -16.40
C ASN A 61 -9.54 -29.36 -16.09
N ILE A 62 -9.35 -30.04 -14.95
CA ILE A 62 -8.08 -30.71 -14.61
C ILE A 62 -7.84 -31.90 -15.55
N VAL A 63 -8.85 -32.74 -15.76
CA VAL A 63 -8.75 -33.91 -16.66
C VAL A 63 -8.52 -33.47 -18.10
N GLU A 64 -9.26 -32.46 -18.58
CA GLU A 64 -9.03 -31.85 -19.90
C GLU A 64 -7.62 -31.25 -19.99
N GLY A 65 -7.10 -30.60 -18.95
CA GLY A 65 -5.72 -30.08 -18.92
C GLY A 65 -4.65 -31.16 -19.06
N VAL A 66 -4.85 -32.34 -18.44
CA VAL A 66 -3.97 -33.50 -18.62
C VAL A 66 -4.07 -34.07 -20.04
N LEU A 67 -5.27 -34.13 -20.62
CA LEU A 67 -5.48 -34.58 -21.99
C LEU A 67 -4.95 -33.60 -23.04
N GLU A 68 -4.99 -32.29 -22.78
CA GLU A 68 -4.35 -31.23 -23.57
C GLU A 68 -2.82 -31.38 -23.52
N GLN A 69 -2.24 -31.67 -22.34
CA GLN A 69 -0.81 -31.91 -22.18
C GLN A 69 -0.34 -33.18 -22.93
N LEU A 70 -1.21 -34.18 -23.04
CA LEU A 70 -1.01 -35.39 -23.84
C LEU A 70 -1.32 -35.21 -25.33
N ARG A 71 -1.66 -33.98 -25.79
CA ARG A 71 -2.04 -33.63 -27.17
C ARG A 71 -3.25 -34.39 -27.72
N ILE A 72 -4.13 -34.89 -26.85
CA ILE A 72 -5.33 -35.65 -27.23
C ILE A 72 -6.50 -34.70 -27.56
N LEU A 73 -6.56 -33.53 -26.91
CA LEU A 73 -7.61 -32.53 -27.12
C LEU A 73 -7.01 -31.15 -27.44
N PRO A 74 -7.64 -30.36 -28.33
CA PRO A 74 -7.24 -28.98 -28.59
C PRO A 74 -7.61 -28.08 -27.40
N SER A 75 -6.72 -27.13 -27.06
CA SER A 75 -6.97 -26.22 -25.95
C SER A 75 -8.15 -25.29 -26.20
N LYS A 76 -9.06 -25.20 -25.23
CA LYS A 76 -10.26 -24.34 -25.29
C LYS A 76 -10.06 -22.98 -24.64
N LYS A 77 -8.84 -22.67 -24.19
CA LYS A 77 -8.51 -21.36 -23.61
C LYS A 77 -8.45 -20.31 -24.72
N ARG A 78 -9.07 -19.14 -24.47
CA ARG A 78 -8.88 -17.94 -25.29
C ARG A 78 -8.23 -16.86 -24.44
N SER A 79 -7.19 -16.23 -24.97
CA SER A 79 -6.63 -15.00 -24.41
C SER A 79 -7.68 -13.88 -24.53
N ILE A 80 -8.03 -13.28 -23.39
CA ILE A 80 -8.86 -12.10 -23.32
C ILE A 80 -7.96 -10.93 -22.93
N LYS A 81 -7.93 -9.90 -23.79
CA LYS A 81 -7.25 -8.65 -23.51
C LYS A 81 -8.08 -7.82 -22.53
N ILE A 82 -7.51 -7.56 -21.35
CA ILE A 82 -8.12 -6.80 -20.25
C ILE A 82 -7.79 -5.31 -20.37
N LEU A 83 -6.53 -4.99 -20.68
CA LEU A 83 -6.07 -3.62 -20.94
C LEU A 83 -5.55 -3.51 -22.36
N HIS A 84 -5.87 -2.38 -23.02
CA HIS A 84 -5.57 -2.14 -24.43
C HIS A 84 -4.65 -0.92 -24.57
N ASP A 85 -3.35 -1.17 -24.71
CA ASP A 85 -2.31 -0.21 -25.13
C ASP A 85 -2.36 1.13 -24.37
N VAL A 86 -2.46 1.04 -23.05
CA VAL A 86 -2.66 2.18 -22.16
C VAL A 86 -1.33 2.89 -21.92
N SER A 87 -1.30 4.22 -22.09
CA SER A 87 -0.11 5.04 -21.87
C SER A 87 -0.41 6.26 -21.00
N GLY A 88 0.53 6.67 -20.15
CA GLY A 88 0.34 7.80 -19.25
C GLY A 88 1.37 7.91 -18.13
N ILE A 89 1.21 8.97 -17.32
CA ILE A 89 2.14 9.33 -16.24
C ILE A 89 1.35 9.73 -14.99
N ILE A 90 1.68 9.10 -13.86
CA ILE A 90 1.26 9.53 -12.52
C ILE A 90 2.36 10.42 -11.95
N LYS A 91 2.04 11.71 -11.85
CA LYS A 91 2.98 12.72 -11.34
C LYS A 91 3.06 12.68 -9.81
N PRO A 92 4.25 12.94 -9.23
CA PRO A 92 4.42 13.05 -7.79
C PRO A 92 3.55 14.17 -7.21
N SER A 93 3.15 14.01 -5.94
CA SER A 93 2.40 15.03 -5.18
C SER A 93 1.04 15.41 -5.78
N ARG A 94 0.39 14.50 -6.51
CA ARG A 94 -0.98 14.68 -7.02
C ARG A 94 -1.86 13.50 -6.62
N LEU A 95 -3.14 13.79 -6.42
CA LEU A 95 -4.18 12.77 -6.35
C LEU A 95 -4.67 12.48 -7.77
N THR A 96 -4.55 11.22 -8.21
CA THR A 96 -5.05 10.77 -9.51
C THR A 96 -6.29 9.91 -9.29
N LEU A 97 -7.41 10.33 -9.87
CA LEU A 97 -8.67 9.60 -9.81
C LEU A 97 -8.85 8.74 -11.06
N LEU A 98 -8.94 7.42 -10.88
CA LEU A 98 -9.22 6.47 -11.96
C LEU A 98 -10.71 6.08 -11.95
N LEU A 99 -11.44 6.48 -12.98
CA LEU A 99 -12.86 6.18 -13.15
C LEU A 99 -13.07 5.23 -14.33
N GLY A 100 -14.02 4.32 -14.18
CA GLY A 100 -14.42 3.38 -15.23
C GLY A 100 -15.51 2.44 -14.74
N PRO A 101 -16.35 1.90 -15.64
CA PRO A 101 -17.45 1.00 -15.28
C PRO A 101 -16.93 -0.30 -14.63
N PRO A 102 -17.77 -1.09 -13.94
CA PRO A 102 -17.39 -2.44 -13.50
C PRO A 102 -16.84 -3.27 -14.68
N GLY A 103 -15.80 -4.07 -14.45
CA GLY A 103 -15.16 -4.86 -15.51
C GLY A 103 -14.15 -4.14 -16.40
N SER A 104 -14.00 -2.81 -16.31
CA SER A 104 -13.03 -2.01 -17.12
C SER A 104 -11.54 -2.23 -16.81
N GLY A 105 -11.18 -3.23 -15.99
CA GLY A 105 -9.78 -3.52 -15.68
C GLY A 105 -9.09 -2.58 -14.67
N LYS A 106 -9.82 -1.68 -13.98
CA LYS A 106 -9.25 -0.75 -12.97
C LYS A 106 -8.35 -1.45 -11.94
N THR A 107 -8.85 -2.54 -11.34
CA THR A 107 -8.10 -3.29 -10.33
C THR A 107 -6.84 -3.92 -10.93
N VAL A 108 -6.95 -4.44 -12.15
CA VAL A 108 -5.83 -5.04 -12.89
C VAL A 108 -4.77 -3.98 -13.21
N PHE A 109 -5.20 -2.80 -13.64
CA PHE A 109 -4.33 -1.64 -13.86
C PHE A 109 -3.61 -1.17 -12.59
N LEU A 110 -4.32 -1.04 -11.46
CA LEU A 110 -3.67 -0.63 -10.21
C LEU A 110 -2.71 -1.71 -9.67
N LYS A 111 -3.08 -3.00 -9.79
CA LYS A 111 -2.21 -4.12 -9.43
C LYS A 111 -0.95 -4.17 -10.29
N SER A 112 -1.05 -3.90 -11.59
CA SER A 112 0.12 -3.92 -12.49
C SER A 112 1.10 -2.81 -12.15
N LEU A 113 0.62 -1.59 -11.89
CA LEU A 113 1.46 -0.49 -11.43
C LEU A 113 2.14 -0.82 -10.10
N ALA A 114 1.42 -1.44 -9.15
CA ALA A 114 1.97 -1.82 -7.85
C ALA A 114 2.90 -3.06 -7.88
N GLY A 115 3.11 -3.69 -9.03
CA GLY A 115 3.87 -4.95 -9.14
C GLY A 115 3.20 -6.12 -8.40
N LYS A 116 1.88 -6.09 -8.22
CA LYS A 116 1.08 -7.13 -7.54
C LYS A 116 0.12 -7.82 -8.51
N LEU A 117 0.47 -7.85 -9.80
CA LEU A 117 -0.33 -8.55 -10.80
C LEU A 117 -0.25 -10.07 -10.60
N ASP A 118 -1.35 -10.75 -10.87
CA ASP A 118 -1.43 -12.20 -10.77
C ASP A 118 -0.55 -12.85 -11.86
N LYS A 119 0.15 -13.94 -11.54
CA LYS A 119 1.18 -14.55 -12.42
C LYS A 119 0.61 -15.17 -13.71
N ASP A 120 -0.68 -15.48 -13.71
CA ASP A 120 -1.38 -16.07 -14.85
C ASP A 120 -1.72 -15.03 -15.94
N LEU A 121 -1.44 -13.75 -15.68
CA LEU A 121 -1.67 -12.67 -16.62
C LEU A 121 -0.39 -12.35 -17.41
N THR A 122 -0.53 -12.21 -18.72
CA THR A 122 0.55 -11.77 -19.60
C THR A 122 0.55 -10.25 -19.67
N VAL A 123 1.72 -9.65 -19.43
CA VAL A 123 1.92 -8.20 -19.50
C VAL A 123 2.79 -7.86 -20.70
N SER A 124 2.38 -6.87 -21.47
CA SER A 124 3.17 -6.24 -22.53
C SER A 124 3.16 -4.72 -22.35
N GLY A 125 4.15 -4.05 -22.93
CA GLY A 125 4.44 -2.63 -22.65
C GLY A 125 5.46 -2.45 -21.54
N ARG A 126 5.60 -1.23 -21.03
CA ARG A 126 6.61 -0.85 -20.02
C ARG A 126 5.99 -0.12 -18.85
N ILE A 127 6.51 -0.36 -17.65
CA ILE A 127 6.14 0.38 -16.44
C ILE A 127 7.44 0.79 -15.73
N THR A 128 7.66 2.09 -15.62
CA THR A 128 8.85 2.64 -14.99
C THR A 128 8.53 3.47 -13.75
N TYR A 129 9.34 3.30 -12.71
CA TYR A 129 9.37 4.12 -11.52
C TYR A 129 10.62 5.00 -11.56
N CYS A 130 10.43 6.32 -11.65
CA CYS A 130 11.53 7.27 -11.79
C CYS A 130 12.49 6.94 -12.95
N GLY A 131 11.95 6.44 -14.06
CA GLY A 131 12.72 6.03 -15.24
C GLY A 131 13.39 4.65 -15.14
N ARG A 132 13.17 3.90 -14.05
CA ARG A 132 13.69 2.54 -13.86
C ARG A 132 12.60 1.49 -14.05
N GLU A 133 12.92 0.43 -14.77
CA GLU A 133 12.05 -0.72 -14.97
C GLU A 133 11.96 -1.61 -13.71
N PHE A 134 10.98 -2.52 -13.67
CA PHE A 134 10.78 -3.45 -12.55
C PHE A 134 11.94 -4.45 -12.36
N SER A 135 12.81 -4.61 -13.36
CA SER A 135 14.04 -5.41 -13.24
C SER A 135 15.10 -4.74 -12.35
N GLU A 136 15.09 -3.40 -12.28
CA GLU A 136 16.05 -2.60 -11.51
C GLU A 136 15.47 -2.09 -10.18
N PHE A 137 14.15 -2.11 -10.07
CA PHE A 137 13.41 -1.47 -8.99
C PHE A 137 12.32 -2.39 -8.48
N VAL A 138 12.08 -2.39 -7.17
CA VAL A 138 11.04 -3.20 -6.52
C VAL A 138 9.88 -2.30 -6.11
N PRO A 139 8.81 -2.18 -6.91
CA PRO A 139 7.69 -1.28 -6.64
C PRO A 139 7.07 -1.46 -5.26
N GLN A 140 7.02 -2.70 -4.77
CA GLN A 140 6.40 -3.07 -3.50
C GLN A 140 7.13 -2.46 -2.28
N ARG A 141 8.36 -1.98 -2.45
CA ARG A 141 9.11 -1.26 -1.40
C ARG A 141 8.83 0.25 -1.37
N THR A 142 8.23 0.80 -2.41
CA THR A 142 8.00 2.25 -2.55
C THR A 142 6.52 2.60 -2.76
N CYS A 143 5.71 1.62 -3.17
CA CYS A 143 4.28 1.71 -3.36
C CYS A 143 3.57 0.81 -2.35
N ALA A 144 2.55 1.36 -1.68
CA ALA A 144 1.60 0.59 -0.90
C ALA A 144 0.30 0.41 -1.72
N TYR A 145 -0.12 -0.84 -1.89
CA TYR A 145 -1.40 -1.18 -2.52
C TYR A 145 -2.40 -1.61 -1.46
N VAL A 146 -3.47 -0.82 -1.31
CA VAL A 146 -4.61 -1.12 -0.43
C VAL A 146 -5.67 -1.83 -1.27
N SER A 147 -5.93 -3.11 -0.94
CA SER A 147 -6.89 -3.94 -1.67
C SER A 147 -8.34 -3.51 -1.46
N GLN A 148 -9.23 -4.00 -2.32
CA GLN A 148 -10.68 -3.83 -2.12
C GLN A 148 -11.15 -4.54 -0.85
N HIS A 149 -10.66 -5.75 -0.62
CA HIS A 149 -10.94 -6.55 0.58
C HIS A 149 -9.98 -6.18 1.72
N ASP A 150 -10.52 -6.11 2.93
CA ASP A 150 -9.78 -5.81 4.15
C ASP A 150 -9.50 -7.12 4.89
N VAL A 151 -8.26 -7.61 4.82
CA VAL A 151 -7.86 -8.89 5.41
C VAL A 151 -7.11 -8.62 6.71
N HIS A 152 -7.73 -8.98 7.84
CA HIS A 152 -7.18 -8.81 9.18
C HIS A 152 -7.46 -10.04 10.03
N HIS A 153 -6.62 -10.28 11.04
CA HIS A 153 -6.88 -11.33 12.02
C HIS A 153 -7.94 -10.84 13.02
N GLY A 154 -9.11 -11.49 13.01
CA GLY A 154 -10.27 -11.05 13.81
C GLY A 154 -10.08 -11.09 15.33
N GLU A 155 -9.09 -11.85 15.82
CA GLU A 155 -8.78 -12.01 17.26
C GLU A 155 -7.80 -10.97 17.79
N MET A 156 -7.23 -10.13 16.92
CA MET A 156 -6.36 -9.02 17.32
C MET A 156 -7.18 -7.74 17.47
N THR A 157 -6.76 -6.86 18.37
CA THR A 157 -7.25 -5.48 18.44
C THR A 157 -6.69 -4.64 17.29
N ALA A 158 -7.32 -3.49 17.01
CA ALA A 158 -6.80 -2.55 16.01
C ALA A 158 -5.38 -2.08 16.36
N ARG A 159 -5.09 -1.83 17.64
CA ARG A 159 -3.76 -1.43 18.13
C ARG A 159 -2.73 -2.53 17.98
N GLU A 160 -3.07 -3.77 18.35
CA GLU A 160 -2.17 -4.91 18.16
C GLU A 160 -1.87 -5.14 16.68
N THR A 161 -2.87 -5.01 15.82
CA THR A 161 -2.72 -5.13 14.36
C THR A 161 -1.75 -4.10 13.82
N MET A 162 -1.90 -2.82 14.21
CA MET A 162 -0.95 -1.77 13.78
C MET A 162 0.45 -1.98 14.35
N ASN A 163 0.57 -2.35 15.63
CA ASN A 163 1.85 -2.63 16.26
C ASN A 163 2.57 -3.80 15.58
N PHE A 164 1.84 -4.85 15.19
CA PHE A 164 2.38 -5.95 14.42
C PHE A 164 2.90 -5.49 13.06
N SER A 165 2.10 -4.74 12.29
CA SER A 165 2.51 -4.17 11.01
C SER A 165 3.74 -3.26 11.13
N ALA A 166 3.78 -2.41 12.16
CA ALA A 166 4.90 -1.50 12.42
C ALA A 166 6.21 -2.25 12.70
N ARG A 167 6.15 -3.37 13.44
CA ARG A 167 7.30 -4.24 13.72
C ARG A 167 7.78 -4.98 12.47
N CYS A 168 6.86 -5.45 11.63
CA CYS A 168 7.18 -6.20 10.41
C CYS A 168 7.73 -5.33 9.27
N LEU A 169 7.17 -4.13 9.07
CA LEU A 169 7.59 -3.24 7.98
C LEU A 169 8.89 -2.50 8.29
N GLY A 170 9.24 -2.38 9.57
CA GLY A 170 10.41 -1.65 10.03
C GLY A 170 10.22 -0.14 9.92
N ILE A 171 10.38 0.56 11.05
CA ILE A 171 10.26 2.02 11.12
C ILE A 171 11.62 2.70 10.78
N GLU A 172 12.65 1.92 10.45
CA GLU A 172 14.03 2.37 10.27
C GLU A 172 14.17 3.53 9.27
N THR A 173 13.49 3.47 8.13
CA THR A 173 13.54 4.53 7.11
C THR A 173 13.04 5.87 7.67
N ARG A 174 12.01 5.85 8.53
CA ARG A 174 11.48 7.06 9.17
C ARG A 174 12.47 7.59 10.22
N TYR A 175 13.06 6.71 11.03
CA TYR A 175 14.09 7.12 11.99
C TYR A 175 15.34 7.67 11.31
N ARG A 176 15.76 7.08 10.18
CA ARG A 176 16.89 7.56 9.40
C ARG A 176 16.64 8.97 8.87
N PHE A 177 15.45 9.23 8.34
CA PHE A 177 15.05 10.58 7.91
C PHE A 177 15.10 11.58 9.07
N LEU A 178 14.50 11.25 10.22
CA LEU A 178 14.50 12.13 11.39
C LEU A 178 15.90 12.36 11.98
N ARG A 179 16.75 11.33 11.99
CA ARG A 179 18.14 11.43 12.45
C ARG A 179 18.97 12.33 11.54
N GLU A 180 18.79 12.17 10.23
CA GLU A 180 19.45 13.02 9.24
C GLU A 180 19.00 14.48 9.35
N LEU A 181 17.70 14.71 9.59
CA LEU A 181 17.16 16.04 9.86
C LEU A 181 17.85 16.69 11.06
N SER A 182 17.88 16.01 12.21
CA SER A 182 18.54 16.51 13.43
C SER A 182 20.02 16.78 13.23
N ARG A 183 20.72 15.93 12.46
CA ARG A 183 22.15 16.10 12.14
C ARG A 183 22.39 17.39 11.36
N ARG A 184 21.66 17.60 10.27
CA ARG A 184 21.83 18.79 9.41
C ARG A 184 21.42 20.08 10.10
N GLU A 185 20.39 20.06 10.94
CA GLU A 185 20.00 21.23 11.73
C GLU A 185 21.12 21.65 12.68
N LYS A 186 21.79 20.68 13.32
CA LYS A 186 22.95 20.94 14.20
C LYS A 186 24.13 21.54 13.42
N GLU A 187 24.43 20.99 12.24
CA GLU A 187 25.50 21.50 11.36
C GLU A 187 25.23 22.93 10.87
N ALA A 188 23.96 23.24 10.58
CA ALA A 188 23.54 24.57 10.16
C ALA A 188 23.37 25.56 11.34
N GLY A 189 23.59 25.14 12.59
CA GLY A 189 23.37 25.98 13.78
C GLY A 189 21.91 26.39 14.00
N ILE A 190 20.96 25.66 13.40
CA ILE A 190 19.53 25.98 13.46
C ILE A 190 18.97 25.41 14.76
N LYS A 191 18.42 26.28 15.63
CA LYS A 191 17.68 25.83 16.81
C LYS A 191 16.33 25.23 16.38
N PRO A 192 16.06 23.94 16.63
CA PRO A 192 14.81 23.33 16.24
C PRO A 192 13.65 23.80 17.12
N ASP A 193 12.44 23.66 16.59
CA ASP A 193 11.19 23.86 17.35
C ASP A 193 11.18 22.89 18.57
N PRO A 194 11.11 23.40 19.82
CA PRO A 194 11.21 22.57 21.01
C PRO A 194 10.16 21.45 21.12
N GLU A 195 8.94 21.67 20.62
CA GLU A 195 7.85 20.70 20.72
C GLU A 195 8.09 19.51 19.79
N ILE A 196 8.47 19.80 18.54
CA ILE A 196 8.74 18.78 17.53
C ILE A 196 10.08 18.09 17.80
N ASP A 197 11.08 18.83 18.29
CA ASP A 197 12.35 18.26 18.70
C ASP A 197 12.20 17.25 19.85
N ALA A 198 11.35 17.56 20.84
CA ALA A 198 11.03 16.62 21.90
C ALA A 198 10.38 15.33 21.36
N TYR A 199 9.47 15.44 20.39
CA TYR A 199 8.89 14.27 19.72
C TYR A 199 9.93 13.46 18.93
N VAL A 200 10.76 14.13 18.13
CA VAL A 200 11.81 13.47 17.33
C VAL A 200 12.81 12.75 18.23
N LYS A 201 13.20 13.34 19.36
CA LYS A 201 14.07 12.70 20.36
C LYS A 201 13.40 11.52 21.04
N ALA A 202 12.14 11.66 21.46
CA ALA A 202 11.37 10.57 22.05
C ALA A 202 11.27 9.36 21.11
N LEU A 203 11.13 9.61 19.80
CA LEU A 203 11.15 8.58 18.78
C LEU A 203 12.52 7.90 18.61
N GLN A 204 13.63 8.65 18.76
CA GLN A 204 14.99 8.13 18.58
C GLN A 204 15.52 7.35 19.80
N GLU A 205 15.12 7.76 21.01
CA GLU A 205 15.66 7.27 22.29
C GLU A 205 14.70 6.34 23.06
N GLY A 206 13.45 6.22 22.61
CA GLY A 206 12.42 5.43 23.29
C GLY A 206 12.65 3.91 23.25
N ARG A 207 12.47 3.22 24.39
CA ARG A 207 12.37 1.75 24.42
C ARG A 207 11.11 1.22 23.72
N ASP A 208 10.08 2.07 23.58
CA ASP A 208 8.81 1.76 22.91
C ASP A 208 8.49 2.78 21.81
N SER A 209 9.48 3.09 20.96
CA SER A 209 9.28 4.02 19.84
C SER A 209 8.25 3.54 18.83
N ASN A 210 8.00 2.22 18.76
CA ASN A 210 6.97 1.64 17.91
C ASN A 210 5.57 2.01 18.42
N GLY A 211 5.32 1.91 19.74
CA GLY A 211 4.03 2.29 20.35
C GLY A 211 3.66 3.75 20.10
N LEU A 212 4.62 4.67 20.24
CA LEU A 212 4.38 6.11 20.00
C LEU A 212 3.97 6.41 18.55
N VAL A 213 4.59 5.75 17.57
CA VAL A 213 4.24 5.93 16.15
C VAL A 213 2.86 5.32 15.87
N THR A 214 2.60 4.12 16.39
CA THR A 214 1.30 3.46 16.26
C THR A 214 0.19 4.33 16.83
N ASP A 215 0.35 4.84 18.05
CA ASP A 215 -0.63 5.70 18.71
C ASP A 215 -0.93 6.96 17.91
N TYR A 216 0.11 7.56 17.32
CA TYR A 216 -0.06 8.70 16.42
C TYR A 216 -0.87 8.33 15.17
N ILE A 217 -0.56 7.20 14.52
CA ILE A 217 -1.28 6.73 13.32
C ILE A 217 -2.74 6.40 13.65
N ILE A 218 -3.00 5.74 14.78
CA ILE A 218 -4.36 5.43 15.25
C ILE A 218 -5.17 6.71 15.39
N LYS A 219 -4.60 7.76 16.02
CA LYS A 219 -5.25 9.07 16.14
C LYS A 219 -5.46 9.74 14.79
N LEU A 220 -4.45 9.74 13.92
CA LEU A 220 -4.52 10.33 12.57
C LEU A 220 -5.66 9.72 11.74
N LEU A 221 -5.88 8.41 11.88
CA LEU A 221 -6.93 7.68 11.17
C LEU A 221 -8.29 7.74 11.89
N GLY A 222 -8.37 8.38 13.05
CA GLY A 222 -9.60 8.45 13.86
C GLY A 222 -10.08 7.08 14.32
N LEU A 223 -9.14 6.23 14.74
CA LEU A 223 -9.36 4.88 15.28
C LEU A 223 -9.13 4.82 16.80
N ASP A 224 -8.91 5.95 17.45
CA ASP A 224 -8.64 6.11 18.87
C ASP A 224 -9.72 5.47 19.75
N ILE A 225 -11.00 5.70 19.43
CA ILE A 225 -12.14 5.15 20.18
C ILE A 225 -12.22 3.61 20.07
N CYS A 226 -11.70 3.04 18.98
CA CYS A 226 -11.77 1.59 18.71
C CYS A 226 -10.40 0.90 18.73
N ALA A 227 -9.36 1.55 19.26
CA ALA A 227 -7.99 1.07 19.20
C ALA A 227 -7.83 -0.28 19.89
N ASP A 228 -8.49 -0.45 21.05
CA ASP A 228 -8.39 -1.63 21.90
C ASP A 228 -9.60 -2.59 21.71
N ILE A 229 -10.36 -2.40 20.63
CA ILE A 229 -11.46 -3.28 20.25
C ILE A 229 -10.95 -4.31 19.24
N LEU A 230 -11.41 -5.56 19.37
CA LEU A 230 -11.14 -6.62 18.40
C LEU A 230 -11.57 -6.20 16.98
N VAL A 231 -10.73 -6.50 15.99
CA VAL A 231 -11.04 -6.20 14.59
C VAL A 231 -12.26 -7.00 14.14
N GLY A 232 -12.44 -8.20 14.66
CA GLY A 232 -13.55 -9.10 14.34
C GLY A 232 -13.46 -9.68 12.93
N ASP A 233 -14.25 -10.72 12.69
CA ASP A 233 -14.33 -11.46 11.44
C ASP A 233 -15.81 -11.71 11.08
N GLU A 234 -16.10 -12.65 10.18
CA GLU A 234 -17.49 -12.97 9.80
C GLU A 234 -18.28 -13.64 10.94
N MET A 235 -17.59 -14.30 11.88
CA MET A 235 -18.17 -15.06 12.98
C MET A 235 -18.14 -14.28 14.30
N ARG A 236 -17.24 -13.29 14.42
CA ARG A 236 -17.00 -12.50 15.63
C ARG A 236 -17.23 -11.02 15.35
N ARG A 237 -18.11 -10.41 16.14
CA ARG A 237 -18.31 -8.96 16.11
C ARG A 237 -17.02 -8.23 16.50
N GLY A 238 -16.71 -7.17 15.77
CA GLY A 238 -15.58 -6.28 16.07
C GLY A 238 -15.87 -4.85 15.63
N ILE A 239 -14.84 -4.15 15.15
CA ILE A 239 -14.95 -2.79 14.62
C ILE A 239 -15.85 -2.72 13.37
N SER A 240 -16.40 -1.55 13.09
CA SER A 240 -17.23 -1.31 11.90
C SER A 240 -16.43 -1.47 10.60
N GLY A 241 -17.12 -1.73 9.48
CA GLY A 241 -16.47 -1.85 8.16
C GLY A 241 -15.68 -0.60 7.77
N GLY A 242 -16.19 0.60 8.07
CA GLY A 242 -15.47 1.85 7.82
C GLY A 242 -14.23 2.05 8.71
N GLN A 243 -14.25 1.56 9.95
CA GLN A 243 -13.05 1.51 10.80
C GLN A 243 -12.05 0.48 10.27
N LYS A 244 -12.52 -0.70 9.87
CA LYS A 244 -11.68 -1.75 9.25
C LYS A 244 -11.00 -1.25 7.99
N LYS A 245 -11.67 -0.45 7.16
CA LYS A 245 -11.06 0.13 5.95
C LYS A 245 -9.93 1.11 6.25
N ARG A 246 -10.13 1.95 7.26
CA ARG A 246 -9.11 2.88 7.75
C ARG A 246 -7.93 2.13 8.37
N LEU A 247 -8.20 1.05 9.10
CA LEU A 247 -7.16 0.16 9.64
C LEU A 247 -6.31 -0.47 8.53
N THR A 248 -6.91 -0.92 7.41
CA THR A 248 -6.15 -1.44 6.25
C THR A 248 -5.28 -0.37 5.58
N THR A 249 -5.64 0.90 5.73
CA THR A 249 -4.91 2.02 5.12
C THR A 249 -3.69 2.45 5.96
N GLY A 250 -3.73 2.25 7.27
CA GLY A 250 -2.67 2.60 8.21
C GLY A 250 -1.50 1.65 8.20
#